data_AF-A0A8E0IDL1-F1
#
_entry.id   AF-A0A8E0IDL1-F1
#
_cell.length_a   1.000
_cell.length_b   1.000
_cell.length_c   1.000
_cell.angle_alpha   90.00
_cell.angle_beta   90.00
_cell.angle_gamma   90.00
#
_symmetry.space_group_name_H-M   'P 1'
#
loop_
_entity.id
_entity.type
_entity.pdbx_description
1 polymer ?
#
loop_
_entity_poly.entity_id
_entity_poly.type
_entity_poly.pdbx_seq_one_letter_code
_entity_poly.pdbx_strand_id
1 'polypeptide(L)'
;MTIDEMTKGYEKEVAYQKHMLKNLGYWFQLCTILSGVGIVLIYFFHGKTLWLNIVGIVLLVLGALGMLMFGYSGWKGQQNVRAVVDDYDKKIRYLKHGALKAAKK
;
A
#
# COMPACT_ATOMS: atom_id res chain seq x y z
N MET A 1 -1.71 25.95 -17.20
CA MET A 1 -2.33 24.68 -16.79
C MET A 1 -3.83 24.85 -16.84
N THR A 2 -4.51 24.12 -17.72
CA THR A 2 -5.98 24.08 -17.75
C THR A 2 -6.50 23.20 -16.60
N ILE A 3 -7.77 23.37 -16.21
CA ILE A 3 -8.40 22.51 -15.20
C ILE A 3 -8.36 21.03 -15.65
N ASP A 4 -8.53 20.79 -16.95
CA ASP A 4 -8.47 19.45 -17.56
C ASP A 4 -7.07 18.81 -17.42
N GLU A 5 -6.00 19.55 -17.73
CA GLU A 5 -4.62 19.08 -17.53
C GLU A 5 -4.32 18.73 -16.07
N MET A 6 -4.80 19.56 -15.15
CA MET A 6 -4.64 19.32 -13.71
C MET A 6 -5.39 18.06 -13.29
N THR A 7 -6.66 17.92 -13.65
CA THR A 7 -7.48 16.74 -13.33
C THR A 7 -6.83 15.46 -13.85
N LYS A 8 -6.40 15.43 -15.12
CA LYS A 8 -5.68 14.28 -15.69
C LYS A 8 -4.39 13.96 -14.94
N GLY A 9 -3.67 14.99 -14.47
CA GLY A 9 -2.49 14.83 -13.62
C GLY A 9 -2.79 14.09 -12.31
N TYR A 10 -3.82 14.53 -11.57
CA TYR A 10 -4.22 13.88 -10.32
C TYR A 10 -4.77 12.46 -10.53
N GLU A 11 -5.56 12.23 -11.59
CA GLU A 11 -6.05 10.90 -11.93
C GLU A 11 -4.89 9.93 -12.18
N LYS A 12 -3.87 10.37 -12.91
CA LYS A 12 -2.66 9.57 -13.17
C LYS A 12 -1.91 9.25 -11.88
N GLU A 13 -1.75 10.22 -10.99
CA GLU A 13 -1.08 10.01 -9.69
C GLU A 13 -1.87 9.04 -8.80
N VAL A 14 -3.18 9.19 -8.72
CA VAL A 14 -4.05 8.26 -7.96
C VAL A 14 -3.98 6.85 -8.55
N ALA A 15 -4.01 6.71 -9.88
CA ALA A 15 -3.87 5.42 -10.54
C ALA A 15 -2.50 4.77 -10.24
N TYR A 16 -1.42 5.55 -10.26
CA TYR A 16 -0.08 5.11 -9.90
C TYR A 16 -0.04 4.61 -8.44
N GLN A 17 -0.53 5.39 -7.49
CA GLN A 17 -0.50 5.01 -6.08
C GLN A 17 -1.39 3.79 -5.78
N LYS A 18 -2.54 3.66 -6.46
CA LYS A 18 -3.37 2.44 -6.38
C LYS A 18 -2.64 1.21 -6.92
N HIS A 19 -1.92 1.36 -8.04
CA HIS A 19 -1.10 0.28 -8.59
C HIS A 19 0.04 -0.11 -7.63
N MET A 20 0.73 0.87 -7.04
CA MET A 20 1.75 0.63 -6.01
C MET A 20 1.18 -0.11 -4.80
N LEU A 21 -0.01 0.29 -4.30
CA LEU A 21 -0.69 -0.37 -3.19
C LEU A 21 -1.05 -1.83 -3.50
N LYS A 22 -1.45 -2.12 -4.75
CA LYS A 22 -1.70 -3.48 -5.21
C LYS A 22 -0.43 -4.34 -5.15
N ASN A 23 0.71 -3.82 -5.61
CA ASN A 23 2.00 -4.50 -5.48
C ASN A 23 2.36 -4.77 -4.01
N LEU A 24 2.11 -3.80 -3.13
CA LEU A 24 2.34 -3.96 -1.70
C LEU A 24 1.47 -5.07 -1.09
N GLY A 25 0.23 -5.20 -1.56
CA GLY A 25 -0.65 -6.31 -1.21
C GLY A 25 -0.08 -7.67 -1.64
N TYR A 26 0.52 -7.77 -2.82
CA TYR A 26 1.19 -8.99 -3.27
C TYR A 26 2.39 -9.35 -2.40
N TRP A 27 3.19 -8.36 -2.00
CA TRP A 27 4.31 -8.59 -1.05
C TRP A 27 3.81 -9.06 0.32
N PHE A 28 2.73 -8.48 0.83
CA PHE A 28 2.11 -8.94 2.06
C PHE A 28 1.67 -10.41 1.97
N GLN A 29 0.99 -10.78 0.87
CA GLN A 29 0.56 -12.17 0.62
C GLN A 29 1.75 -13.14 0.54
N LEU A 30 2.83 -12.75 -0.15
CA LEU A 30 4.04 -13.55 -0.23
C LEU A 30 4.62 -13.81 1.17
N CYS A 31 4.69 -12.78 2.02
CA CYS A 31 5.13 -12.91 3.41
C CYS A 31 4.21 -13.81 4.24
N THR A 32 2.90 -13.76 4.03
CA THR A 32 1.94 -14.67 4.67
C THR A 32 2.19 -16.12 4.26
N ILE A 33 2.37 -16.40 2.97
CA ILE A 33 2.66 -17.75 2.47
C ILE A 33 3.99 -18.25 3.06
N LEU A 34 5.03 -17.41 3.04
CA LEU A 34 6.34 -17.74 3.61
C LEU A 34 6.23 -18.10 5.10
N SER A 35 5.50 -17.28 5.86
CA SER A 35 5.21 -17.51 7.27
C SER A 35 4.44 -18.83 7.48
N GLY A 36 3.44 -19.10 6.64
CA GLY A 36 2.63 -20.33 6.69
C GLY A 36 3.47 -21.58 6.44
N VAL A 37 4.37 -21.55 5.45
CA VAL A 37 5.34 -22.63 5.21
C VAL A 37 6.21 -22.85 6.46
N GLY A 38 6.68 -21.76 7.08
CA GLY A 38 7.42 -21.84 8.34
C GLY A 38 6.66 -22.56 9.46
N ILE A 39 5.38 -22.23 9.65
CA ILE A 39 4.50 -22.88 10.64
C ILE A 39 4.36 -24.38 10.36
N VAL A 40 4.13 -24.77 9.10
CA VAL A 40 4.00 -26.18 8.71
C VAL A 40 5.29 -26.94 9.00
N LEU A 41 6.46 -26.37 8.69
CA LEU A 41 7.74 -26.99 8.98
C LEU A 41 7.96 -27.20 10.48
N ILE A 42 7.66 -26.19 11.30
CA ILE A 42 7.78 -26.32 12.76
C ILE A 42 6.84 -27.40 13.27
N TYR A 43 5.56 -27.36 12.86
CA TYR A 43 4.53 -28.28 13.35
C TYR A 43 4.90 -29.76 13.12
N PHE A 44 5.38 -30.11 11.92
CA PHE A 44 5.69 -31.50 11.59
C PHE A 44 7.09 -31.96 12.02
N PHE A 45 8.07 -31.04 12.11
CA PHE A 45 9.48 -31.41 12.24
C PHE A 45 10.18 -30.93 13.52
N HIS A 46 9.51 -30.24 14.45
CA HIS A 46 10.15 -29.67 15.65
C HIS A 46 10.97 -30.69 16.47
N GLY A 47 10.54 -31.96 16.51
CA GLY A 47 11.18 -33.03 17.29
C GLY A 47 11.80 -34.13 16.42
N LYS A 48 11.74 -34.01 15.09
CA LYS A 48 12.25 -35.03 14.15
C LYS A 48 13.55 -34.59 13.51
N THR A 49 13.60 -33.34 13.03
CA THR A 49 14.71 -32.85 12.23
C THR A 49 15.04 -31.42 12.64
N LEU A 50 16.10 -31.27 13.45
CA LEU A 50 16.50 -29.99 14.03
C LEU A 50 16.72 -28.90 12.97
N TRP A 51 17.37 -29.23 11.84
CA TRP A 51 17.59 -28.28 10.75
C TRP A 51 16.28 -27.74 10.16
N LEU A 52 15.29 -28.61 9.87
CA LEU A 52 14.00 -28.19 9.33
C LEU A 52 13.21 -27.32 10.31
N ASN A 53 13.34 -27.60 11.61
CA ASN A 53 12.75 -26.75 12.64
C ASN A 53 13.36 -25.33 12.63
N ILE A 54 14.69 -25.23 12.56
CA ILE A 54 15.39 -23.93 12.46
C ILE A 54 14.93 -23.17 11.21
N VAL A 55 14.91 -23.83 10.04
CA VAL A 55 14.42 -23.23 8.80
C VAL A 55 12.99 -22.74 8.97
N GLY A 56 12.11 -23.54 9.56
CA GLY A 56 10.73 -23.16 9.84
C GLY A 56 10.61 -21.90 10.70
N ILE A 57 11.39 -21.80 11.78
CA ILE A 57 11.45 -20.61 12.64
C ILE A 57 11.93 -19.38 11.86
N VAL A 58 12.99 -19.52 11.06
CA VAL A 58 13.50 -18.41 10.25
C VAL A 58 12.45 -17.92 9.25
N LEU A 59 11.78 -18.83 8.54
CA LEU A 59 10.72 -18.48 7.59
C LEU A 59 9.53 -17.80 8.27
N LEU A 60 9.14 -18.29 9.45
CA LEU A 60 8.07 -17.69 10.26
C LEU A 60 8.42 -16.25 10.67
N VAL A 61 9.62 -16.03 11.22
CA VAL A 61 10.06 -14.71 11.66
C VAL A 61 10.18 -13.74 10.49
N LEU A 62 10.80 -14.15 9.38
CA LEU A 62 10.93 -13.32 8.18
C LEU A 62 9.57 -12.98 7.58
N GLY A 63 8.66 -13.95 7.48
CA GLY A 63 7.31 -13.74 7.01
C GLY A 63 6.53 -12.78 7.91
N ALA A 64 6.59 -12.95 9.22
CA ALA A 64 5.92 -12.08 10.19
C ALA A 64 6.43 -10.63 10.14
N LEU A 65 7.75 -10.44 10.12
CA LEU A 65 8.36 -9.11 10.00
C LEU A 65 8.01 -8.45 8.67
N GLY A 66 8.03 -9.20 7.58
CA GLY A 66 7.61 -8.73 6.26
C GLY A 66 6.15 -8.29 6.25
N MET A 67 5.24 -9.07 6.83
CA MET A 67 3.83 -8.71 6.96
C MET A 67 3.63 -7.40 7.75
N LEU A 68 4.34 -7.20 8.87
CA LEU A 68 4.28 -5.95 9.63
C LEU A 68 4.76 -4.75 8.81
N MET A 69 5.90 -4.90 8.12
CA MET A 69 6.48 -3.85 7.30
C MET A 69 5.57 -3.45 6.13
N PHE A 70 5.09 -4.43 5.35
CA PHE A 70 4.22 -4.18 4.21
C PHE A 70 2.80 -3.76 4.63
N GLY A 71 2.29 -4.27 5.74
CA GLY A 71 1.01 -3.85 6.32
C GLY A 71 1.04 -2.38 6.74
N TYR A 72 2.07 -1.96 7.47
CA TYR A 72 2.24 -0.55 7.86
C TYR A 72 2.41 0.37 6.63
N SER A 73 3.27 -0.04 5.71
CA SER A 73 3.51 0.72 4.47
C SER A 73 2.24 0.82 3.62
N GLY A 74 1.39 -0.21 3.61
CA GLY A 74 0.11 -0.22 2.89
C GLY A 74 -0.90 0.72 3.52
N TRP A 75 -1.01 0.69 4.85
CA TRP A 75 -1.84 1.64 5.59
C TRP A 75 -1.42 3.09 5.32
N LYS A 76 -0.12 3.38 5.33
CA LYS A 76 0.40 4.71 5.03
C LYS A 76 0.19 5.11 3.56
N GLY A 77 0.36 4.18 2.62
CA GLY A 77 0.08 4.42 1.21
C GLY A 77 -1.40 4.75 0.94
N GLN A 78 -2.33 4.13 1.66
CA GLN A 78 -3.76 4.49 1.57
C GLN A 78 -4.03 5.92 2.05
N GLN A 79 -3.32 6.39 3.08
CA GLN A 79 -3.42 7.77 3.53
C GLN A 79 -2.87 8.74 2.47
N ASN A 80 -1.77 8.39 1.81
CA ASN A 80 -1.22 9.21 0.73
C ASN A 80 -2.21 9.38 -0.43
N VAL A 81 -2.89 8.30 -0.84
CA VAL A 81 -3.95 8.38 -1.86
C VAL A 81 -5.05 9.34 -1.44
N ARG A 82 -5.50 9.24 -0.19
CA ARG A 82 -6.55 10.13 0.36
C ARG A 82 -6.10 11.59 0.38
N ALA A 83 -4.84 11.84 0.74
CA ALA A 83 -4.28 13.18 0.76
C ALA A 83 -4.20 13.80 -0.65
N VAL A 84 -3.81 13.02 -1.66
CA VAL A 84 -3.79 13.46 -3.06
C VAL A 84 -5.20 13.80 -3.56
N VAL A 85 -6.20 13.00 -3.22
CA VAL A 85 -7.60 13.26 -3.58
C VAL A 85 -8.15 14.50 -2.85
N ASP A 86 -7.87 14.67 -1.56
CA ASP A 86 -8.31 15.85 -0.81
C ASP A 86 -7.65 17.15 -1.32
N ASP A 87 -6.37 17.09 -1.67
CA ASP A 87 -5.66 18.20 -2.29
C ASP A 87 -6.29 18.60 -3.64
N TYR A 88 -6.61 17.62 -4.47
CA TYR A 88 -7.36 17.84 -5.72
C TYR A 88 -8.69 18.55 -5.47
N ASP A 89 -9.50 18.04 -4.53
CA ASP A 89 -10.81 18.61 -4.21
C ASP A 89 -10.70 20.05 -3.71
N LYS A 90 -9.71 20.35 -2.87
CA LYS A 90 -9.41 21.72 -2.41
C LYS A 90 -9.07 22.63 -3.58
N LYS A 91 -8.20 22.19 -4.48
CA LYS A 91 -7.72 22.99 -5.61
C LYS A 91 -8.82 23.29 -6.62
N ILE A 92 -9.67 22.30 -6.93
CA ILE A 92 -10.83 22.49 -7.81
C ILE A 92 -11.84 23.46 -7.19
N ARG A 93 -12.15 23.32 -5.90
CA ARG A 93 -13.05 24.25 -5.20
C ARG A 93 -12.53 25.69 -5.25
N TYR A 94 -11.24 25.89 -5.01
CA TYR A 94 -10.60 27.20 -5.08
C TYR A 94 -10.72 27.82 -6.48
N LEU A 95 -10.39 27.06 -7.53
CA LEU A 95 -10.46 27.53 -8.91
C LEU A 95 -11.90 27.85 -9.34
N LYS A 96 -12.88 27.01 -9.00
CA LYS A 96 -14.30 27.28 -9.27
C LYS A 96 -14.79 28.55 -8.56
N HIS A 97 -14.41 28.72 -7.29
CA HIS A 97 -14.81 29.89 -6.52
C HIS A 97 -14.19 31.19 -7.07
N GLY A 98 -12.92 31.16 -7.49
CA GLY A 98 -12.25 32.26 -8.16
C GLY A 98 -12.91 32.63 -9.49
N ALA A 99 -13.23 31.63 -10.32
CA ALA A 99 -13.93 31.84 -11.59
C ALA A 99 -15.32 32.49 -11.40
N LEU A 100 -16.08 32.04 -10.40
CA LEU A 100 -17.39 32.63 -10.06
C LEU A 100 -17.30 34.09 -9.60
N LYS A 101 -16.24 34.45 -8.86
CA LYS A 101 -15.99 35.85 -8.46
C LYS A 101 -15.61 36.73 -9.65
N ALA A 102 -14.79 36.22 -10.56
CA ALA A 102 -14.39 36.95 -11.77
C ALA A 102 -15.58 37.21 -12.72
N ALA A 103 -16.51 36.26 -12.84
CA ALA A 103 -17.69 36.40 -13.69
C ALA A 103 -18.78 37.35 -13.15
N LYS A 104 -18.71 37.75 -11.86
CA LYS A 104 -19.64 38.69 -11.23
C LYS A 104 -19.16 40.15 -11.25
N LYS A 105 -17.97 40.41 -11.78
CA LYS A 105 -17.34 41.73 -11.86
C LYS A 105 -17.38 42.23 -13.30
#